data_AF-A0A6S7KBV3-F1
#
_entry.id   AF-A0A6S7KBV3-F1
#
_cell.length_a   1.000
_cell.length_b   1.000
_cell.length_c   1.000
_cell.angle_alpha   90.00
_cell.angle_beta   90.00
_cell.angle_gamma   90.00
#
_symmetry.space_group_name_H-M   'P 1'
#
loop_
_entity.id
_entity.type
_entity.pdbx_description
1 polymer ?
#
loop_
_entity_poly.entity_id
_entity_poly.type
_entity_poly.pdbx_seq_one_letter_code
_entity_poly.pdbx_strand_id
1 'polypeptide(L)'
;MKYETIYAIKTKQDIKVYNKPVKTLERQFPSAKQKPPIEEQKNVVYQIPCQDCSWSYIGETGRFLKTRKSEHVRNVKQSKKGSNVAKHAWTQDH
;
A
#
# COMPACT_ATOMS: atom_id res chain seq x y z
N MET A 1 -21.73 -31.65 29.62
CA MET A 1 -21.33 -31.43 31.04
C MET A 1 -19.84 -31.69 31.24
N LYS A 2 -18.92 -30.87 30.69
CA LYS A 2 -17.46 -31.05 30.89
C LYS A 2 -16.69 -29.74 31.16
N TYR A 3 -17.37 -28.60 31.20
CA TYR A 3 -16.71 -27.29 31.31
C TYR A 3 -16.54 -26.83 32.77
N GLU A 4 -17.51 -27.14 33.63
CA GLU A 4 -17.53 -26.65 35.02
C GLU A 4 -16.42 -27.27 35.88
N THR A 5 -16.05 -28.53 35.60
CA THR A 5 -15.05 -29.27 36.36
C THR A 5 -13.64 -28.69 36.21
N ILE A 6 -13.32 -28.11 35.04
CA ILE A 6 -11.99 -27.55 34.74
C ILE A 6 -11.77 -26.21 35.46
N TYR A 7 -12.84 -25.40 35.58
CA TYR A 7 -12.80 -24.13 36.30
C TYR A 7 -12.63 -24.33 37.81
N ALA A 8 -13.32 -25.32 38.38
CA ALA A 8 -13.28 -25.64 39.81
C ALA A 8 -11.92 -26.18 40.29
N ILE A 9 -11.16 -26.89 39.44
CA ILE A 9 -9.81 -27.38 39.78
C ILE A 9 -8.80 -26.21 39.82
N LYS A 10 -9.00 -25.18 38.99
CA LYS A 10 -8.06 -24.07 38.79
C LYS A 10 -8.09 -23.00 39.89
N THR A 11 -9.22 -22.82 40.57
CA THR A 11 -9.35 -21.86 41.69
C THR A 11 -8.65 -22.32 42.97
N LYS A 12 -8.36 -23.63 43.11
CA LYS A 12 -7.66 -24.20 44.27
C LYS A 12 -6.14 -23.99 44.25
N GLN A 13 -5.55 -23.51 43.15
CA GLN A 13 -4.10 -23.36 42.99
C GLN A 13 -3.62 -21.91 42.72
N ASP A 14 -4.45 -20.89 42.95
CA ASP A 14 -4.14 -19.47 42.69
C ASP A 14 -3.64 -19.19 41.25
N ILE A 15 -4.16 -19.95 40.28
CA ILE A 15 -3.76 -19.81 38.87
C ILE A 15 -4.75 -18.88 38.17
N LYS A 16 -4.25 -17.72 37.71
CA LYS A 16 -5.05 -16.74 36.95
C LYS A 16 -5.29 -17.23 35.52
N VAL A 17 -6.55 -17.45 35.16
CA VAL A 17 -6.95 -18.04 33.87
C VAL A 17 -7.75 -17.04 33.07
N TYR A 18 -7.35 -16.82 31.81
CA TYR A 18 -8.10 -16.02 30.86
C TYR A 18 -8.55 -16.88 29.68
N ASN A 19 -9.78 -16.67 29.21
CA ASN A 19 -10.30 -17.30 28.01
C ASN A 19 -10.06 -16.41 26.80
N LYS A 20 -9.34 -16.93 25.80
CA LYS A 20 -9.25 -16.29 24.48
C LYS A 20 -10.35 -16.86 23.57
N PRO A 21 -11.25 -16.03 23.03
CA PRO A 21 -12.27 -16.52 22.11
C PRO A 21 -11.64 -17.05 20.82
N VAL A 22 -12.08 -18.21 20.37
CA VAL A 22 -11.54 -18.91 19.18
C VAL A 22 -11.84 -18.14 17.89
N LYS A 23 -12.93 -17.37 17.85
CA LYS A 23 -13.33 -16.52 16.73
C LYS A 23 -13.54 -15.10 17.24
N THR A 24 -12.77 -14.15 16.73
CA THR A 24 -12.94 -12.72 17.00
C THR A 24 -13.68 -12.06 15.83
N LEU A 25 -14.41 -10.98 16.11
CA LEU A 25 -15.12 -10.23 15.06
C LEU A 25 -14.17 -9.73 13.97
N GLU A 26 -12.97 -9.26 14.32
CA GLU A 26 -11.93 -8.86 13.36
C GLU A 26 -11.50 -10.01 12.43
N ARG A 27 -11.45 -11.24 12.94
CA ARG A 27 -11.15 -12.43 12.13
C ARG A 27 -12.31 -12.84 11.23
N GLN A 28 -13.55 -12.59 11.67
CA GLN A 28 -14.75 -12.89 10.90
C GLN A 28 -15.04 -11.84 9.83
N PHE A 29 -14.69 -10.60 10.12
CA PHE A 29 -14.86 -9.42 9.27
C PHE A 29 -13.51 -8.72 9.13
N PRO A 30 -12.59 -9.26 8.30
CA PRO A 30 -11.35 -8.57 8.00
C PRO A 30 -11.67 -7.17 7.48
N SER A 31 -10.83 -6.19 7.84
CA SER A 31 -11.05 -4.79 7.49
C SER A 31 -11.31 -4.66 5.99
N ALA A 32 -12.46 -4.08 5.63
CA ALA A 32 -12.84 -3.79 4.25
C ALA A 32 -11.88 -2.82 3.52
N LYS A 33 -10.87 -2.29 4.23
CA LYS A 33 -9.86 -1.37 3.71
C LYS A 33 -8.69 -2.10 3.06
N GLN A 34 -8.95 -3.11 2.23
CA GLN A 34 -7.94 -3.63 1.32
C GLN A 34 -7.49 -2.46 0.43
N LYS A 35 -6.19 -2.11 0.48
CA LYS A 35 -5.66 -1.08 -0.41
C LYS A 35 -5.80 -1.59 -1.85
N PRO A 36 -6.29 -0.77 -2.79
CA PRO A 36 -6.31 -1.17 -4.18
C PRO A 36 -4.87 -1.36 -4.69
N PRO A 37 -4.68 -2.09 -5.81
CA PRO A 37 -3.39 -2.19 -6.47
C PRO A 37 -2.74 -0.82 -6.65
N ILE A 38 -1.41 -0.75 -6.58
CA ILE A 38 -0.64 0.52 -6.61
C ILE A 38 -1.04 1.42 -7.79
N GLU A 39 -1.28 0.82 -8.96
CA GLU A 39 -1.70 1.52 -10.18
C GLU A 39 -3.06 2.21 -10.08
N GLU A 40 -3.92 1.74 -9.16
CA GLU A 40 -5.28 2.23 -8.93
C GLU A 40 -5.40 3.07 -7.66
N GLN A 41 -4.27 3.40 -7.03
CA GLN A 41 -4.23 4.34 -5.92
C GLN A 41 -4.25 5.79 -6.43
N LYS A 42 -4.91 6.66 -5.66
CA LYS A 42 -4.94 8.12 -5.84
C LYS A 42 -4.31 8.81 -4.63
N ASN A 43 -3.94 10.08 -4.78
CA ASN A 43 -3.33 10.89 -3.72
C ASN A 43 -2.04 10.27 -3.19
N VAL A 44 -1.19 9.81 -4.10
CA VAL A 44 0.07 9.13 -3.81
C VAL A 44 1.26 9.95 -4.28
N VAL A 45 2.37 9.81 -3.56
CA VAL A 45 3.70 10.19 -4.04
C VAL A 45 4.33 8.97 -4.71
N TYR A 46 4.98 9.18 -5.86
CA TYR A 46 5.63 8.13 -6.63
C TYR A 46 6.98 8.58 -7.19
N GLN A 47 7.81 7.60 -7.55
CA GLN A 47 9.11 7.80 -8.16
C GLN A 47 9.15 7.15 -9.55
N ILE A 48 9.78 7.82 -10.51
CA ILE A 48 10.15 7.28 -11.82
C ILE A 48 11.68 7.35 -11.92
N PRO A 49 12.41 6.23 -11.72
CA PRO A 49 13.84 6.20 -11.92
C PRO A 49 14.17 6.22 -13.42
N CYS A 50 15.24 6.94 -13.79
CA CYS A 50 15.88 6.75 -15.08
C CYS A 50 16.71 5.46 -15.05
N GLN A 51 16.76 4.74 -16.17
CA GLN A 51 17.54 3.51 -16.29
C GLN A 51 19.00 3.80 -16.66
N ASP A 52 19.24 4.87 -17.41
CA ASP A 52 20.54 5.21 -17.99
C ASP A 52 21.38 6.14 -17.09
N CYS A 53 20.79 6.72 -16.04
CA CYS A 53 21.53 7.55 -15.07
C CYS A 53 20.90 7.54 -13.67
N SER A 54 21.58 8.15 -12.70
CA SER A 54 21.14 8.24 -11.30
C SER A 54 19.96 9.19 -11.05
N TRP A 55 19.42 9.82 -12.10
CA TRP A 55 18.32 10.75 -11.97
C TRP A 55 17.01 10.01 -11.68
N SER A 56 16.15 10.60 -10.85
CA SER A 56 14.79 10.11 -10.68
C SER A 56 13.81 11.26 -10.51
N TYR A 57 12.63 11.12 -11.12
CA TYR A 57 11.52 12.04 -10.93
C TYR A 57 10.69 11.60 -9.74
N ILE A 58 10.54 12.48 -8.74
CA ILE A 58 9.59 12.28 -7.64
C ILE A 58 8.45 13.26 -7.83
N GLY A 59 7.22 12.77 -7.76
CA GLY A 59 6.04 13.62 -7.87
C GLY A 59 4.83 13.07 -7.15
N GLU A 60 3.87 13.94 -6.90
CA GLU A 60 2.57 13.58 -6.35
C GLU A 60 1.50 13.51 -7.45
N THR A 61 0.41 12.81 -7.17
CA THR A 61 -0.78 12.84 -8.01
C THR A 61 -2.05 12.59 -7.24
N GLY A 62 -3.07 13.41 -7.48
CA GLY A 62 -4.46 13.15 -7.05
C GLY A 62 -5.24 12.23 -8.01
N ARG A 63 -4.68 11.89 -9.17
CA ARG A 63 -5.27 10.95 -10.14
C ARG A 63 -4.83 9.52 -9.81
N PHE A 64 -5.38 8.54 -10.54
CA PHE A 64 -4.83 7.18 -10.48
C PHE A 64 -3.39 7.17 -10.98
N LEU A 65 -2.50 6.44 -10.30
CA LEU A 65 -1.10 6.34 -10.69
C LEU A 65 -0.95 5.87 -12.15
N LYS A 66 -1.74 4.90 -12.60
CA LYS A 66 -1.75 4.45 -14.00
C LYS A 66 -2.01 5.58 -14.99
N THR A 67 -2.96 6.46 -14.68
CA THR A 67 -3.29 7.61 -15.52
C THR A 67 -2.12 8.58 -15.57
N ARG A 68 -1.51 8.89 -14.41
CA ARG A 68 -0.37 9.82 -14.34
C ARG A 68 0.85 9.30 -15.08
N LYS A 69 1.12 7.99 -15.01
CA LYS A 69 2.18 7.32 -15.78
C LYS A 69 1.95 7.46 -17.29
N SER A 70 0.75 7.14 -17.77
CA SER A 70 0.40 7.28 -19.20
C SER A 70 0.54 8.72 -19.71
N GLU A 71 0.20 9.72 -18.89
CA GLU A 71 0.43 11.13 -19.21
C GLU A 71 1.91 11.46 -19.35
N HIS A 72 2.77 10.97 -18.45
CA HIS A 72 4.21 11.17 -18.55
C HIS A 72 4.79 10.52 -19.81
N VAL A 73 4.39 9.29 -20.13
CA VAL A 73 4.80 8.61 -21.36
C VAL A 73 4.38 9.43 -22.59
N ARG A 74 3.14 9.94 -22.62
CA ARG A 74 2.68 10.81 -23.69
C ARG A 74 3.50 12.11 -23.77
N ASN A 75 3.82 12.72 -22.64
CA ASN A 75 4.59 13.96 -22.59
C ASN A 75 6.02 13.75 -23.11
N VAL A 76 6.65 12.62 -22.79
CA VAL A 76 7.95 12.24 -23.35
C VAL A 76 7.83 12.09 -24.86
N LYS A 77 6.88 11.28 -25.35
CA LYS A 77 6.69 11.08 -26.81
C LYS A 77 6.44 12.38 -27.59
N GLN A 78 5.81 13.37 -26.97
CA GLN A 78 5.47 14.66 -27.60
C GLN A 78 6.48 15.77 -27.29
N SER A 79 7.59 15.47 -26.61
CA SER A 79 8.57 16.44 -26.14
C SER A 79 7.90 17.63 -25.42
N LYS A 80 6.88 17.36 -24.61
CA LYS A 80 6.01 18.39 -24.06
C LYS A 80 6.79 19.31 -23.14
N LYS A 81 6.77 20.61 -23.47
CA LYS A 81 7.35 21.67 -22.63
C LYS A 81 6.69 21.68 -21.24
N GLY A 82 7.51 21.80 -20.19
CA GLY A 82 7.06 21.84 -18.80
C GLY A 82 6.93 20.48 -18.09
N SER A 83 7.10 19.35 -18.80
CA SER A 83 7.24 18.05 -18.13
C SER A 83 8.72 17.83 -17.78
N ASN A 84 9.02 17.71 -16.49
CA ASN A 84 10.40 17.42 -16.04
C ASN A 84 10.88 16.04 -16.54
N VAL A 85 9.99 15.04 -16.59
CA VAL A 85 10.29 13.71 -17.14
C VAL A 85 10.64 13.81 -18.63
N ALA A 86 9.83 14.54 -19.42
CA ALA A 86 10.12 14.74 -20.84
C ALA A 86 11.41 15.56 -21.06
N LYS A 87 11.63 16.60 -20.25
CA LYS A 87 12.85 17.41 -20.30
C LYS A 87 14.07 16.53 -20.08
N HIS A 88 14.06 15.70 -19.03
CA HIS A 88 15.18 14.79 -18.75
C HIS A 88 15.47 13.88 -19.94
N ALA A 89 14.46 13.15 -20.43
CA ALA A 89 14.57 12.24 -21.56
C ALA A 89 15.22 12.90 -22.80
N TRP A 90 14.68 14.03 -23.27
CA TRP A 90 15.18 14.68 -24.49
C TRP A 90 16.48 15.47 -24.32
N THR A 91 16.79 15.96 -23.13
CA THR A 91 18.03 16.74 -22.89
C THR A 91 19.24 15.87 -22.63
N GLN A 92 19.04 14.63 -22.15
CA GLN A 92 20.11 13.69 -21.84
C GLN A 92 20.16 12.52 -22.84
N ASP A 93 19.26 12.51 -23.83
CA ASP A 93 19.13 11.46 -24.86
C ASP A 93 18.87 10.06 -24.26
N HIS A 94 17.94 10.01 -23.29
CA HIS A 94 17.46 8.81 -22.59
C HIS A 94 15.97 8.54 -22.86
#